data_AF-A0A7W4JBL0-F1
#
_entry.id   AF-A0A7W4JBL0-F1
#
_cell.length_a   1.000
_cell.length_b   1.000
_cell.length_c   1.000
_cell.angle_alpha   90.00
_cell.angle_beta   90.00
_cell.angle_gamma   90.00
#
_symmetry.space_group_name_H-M   'P 1'
#
loop_
_entity.id
_entity.type
_entity.pdbx_description
1 polymer ?
#
loop_
_entity_poly.entity_id
_entity_poly.type
_entity_poly.pdbx_seq_one_letter_code
_entity_poly.pdbx_strand_id
1 'polypeptide(L)' 'MLTDRDTVLRKLHELRSEHRDLDTVISRLALHPMDQLQLQRLKKRKLLLKDEISWLESRLIPDNIA' A
#
# COMPACT_ATOMS: atom_id res chain seq x y z
N MET A 1 3.47 26.89 6.60
CA MET A 1 2.30 26.04 6.31
C MET A 1 2.81 24.75 5.72
N LEU A 2 2.36 23.58 6.19
CA LEU A 2 2.66 22.31 5.53
C LEU A 2 2.01 22.36 4.15
N THR A 3 2.79 22.21 3.09
CA THR A 3 2.28 22.22 1.71
C THR A 3 1.40 20.99 1.51
N ASP A 4 0.32 21.08 0.74
CA ASP A 4 -0.52 19.93 0.39
C ASP A 4 0.28 18.76 -0.22
N ARG A 5 1.44 19.06 -0.81
CA ARG A 5 2.40 18.06 -1.28
C ARG A 5 3.04 17.25 -0.14
N ASP A 6 3.41 17.90 0.95
CA ASP A 6 4.09 17.26 2.09
C ASP A 6 3.14 16.32 2.84
N THR A 7 1.85 16.66 2.91
CA THR A 7 0.83 15.80 3.51
C THR A 7 0.59 14.56 2.66
N VAL A 8 0.54 14.70 1.33
CA VAL A 8 0.41 13.57 0.40
C VAL A 8 1.66 12.67 0.43
N LEU A 9 2.86 13.24 0.49
CA LEU A 9 4.11 12.46 0.62
C LEU A 9 4.17 11.68 1.94
N ARG A 10 3.74 12.28 3.05
CA ARG A 10 3.63 11.58 4.34
C ARG A 10 2.64 10.42 4.25
N LYS A 11 1.47 10.66 3.68
CA LYS A 11 0.45 9.61 3.49
C LYS A 11 0.97 8.47 2.61
N LEU A 12 1.69 8.80 1.54
CA LEU A 12 2.31 7.82 0.66
C LEU A 12 3.34 6.96 1.41
N HIS A 13 4.14 7.57 2.28
CA HIS A 13 5.10 6.85 3.11
C HIS A 13 4.40 5.88 4.08
N GLU A 14 3.34 6.33 4.75
CA GLU A 14 2.53 5.49 5.65
C GLU A 14 1.93 4.29 4.91
N LEU A 15 1.30 4.52 3.76
CA LEU A 15 0.69 3.46 2.95
C LEU A 15 1.72 2.45 2.44
N ARG A 16 2.91 2.92 2.03
CA ARG A 16 4.02 2.03 1.62
C ARG A 16 4.55 1.19 2.77
N SER A 17 4.61 1.75 3.98
CA SER A 17 4.98 1.00 5.19
C SER A 17 3.95 -0.08 5.48
N GLU A 18 2.65 0.27 5.54
CA GLU A 18 1.57 -0.67 5.79
C GLU A 18 1.53 -1.80 4.75
N HIS A 19 1.74 -1.46 3.47
CA HIS A 19 1.82 -2.45 2.39
C HIS A 19 2.97 -3.46 2.60
N ARG A 20 4.13 -2.99 3.08
CA ARG A 20 5.30 -3.85 3.38
C ARG A 20 5.05 -4.73 4.60
N ASP A 21 4.40 -4.20 5.62
CA ASP A 21 4.03 -4.95 6.82
C ASP A 21 3.03 -6.06 6.48
N LEU A 22 2.01 -5.75 5.66
CA LEU A 22 1.07 -6.75 5.15
C LEU A 22 1.78 -7.84 4.35
N ASP A 23 2.80 -7.51 3.57
CA ASP A 23 3.54 -8.52 2.80
C ASP A 23 4.28 -9.50 3.72
N THR A 24 4.85 -9.00 4.81
CA THR A 24 5.50 -9.82 5.84
C THR A 24 4.49 -10.75 6.52
N VAL A 25 3.31 -10.23 6.88
CA VAL A 25 2.24 -11.03 7.49
C VAL A 25 1.72 -12.09 6.52
N ILE A 26 1.46 -11.73 5.27
CA ILE A 26 1.01 -12.64 4.21
C ILE A 26 2.03 -13.77 4.02
N SER A 27 3.32 -13.45 4.00
CA SER A 27 4.39 -14.44 3.82
C SER A 27 4.42 -15.45 4.96
N ARG A 28 4.23 -15.00 6.22
CA ARG A 28 4.15 -15.89 7.38
C ARG A 28 2.87 -16.74 7.38
N LEU A 29 1.73 -16.13 7.04
CA LEU A 29 0.44 -16.84 6.98
C LEU A 29 0.38 -17.85 5.83
N ALA A 30 1.08 -17.59 4.72
CA ALA A 30 1.11 -18.49 3.57
C ALA A 30 1.74 -19.86 3.90
N LEU A 31 2.55 -19.94 4.96
CA LEU A 31 3.11 -21.20 5.46
C LEU A 31 2.10 -22.06 6.23
N HIS A 32 0.92 -21.50 6.56
CA HIS A 32 -0.10 -22.15 7.38
C HIS A 32 -1.35 -22.45 6.52
N PRO A 33 -1.62 -23.72 6.16
CA PRO A 33 -2.70 -24.08 5.23
C PRO A 33 -4.12 -23.78 5.71
N MET A 34 -4.32 -23.66 7.03
CA MET A 34 -5.64 -23.46 7.64
C MET A 34 -6.19 -22.03 7.46
N ASP A 35 -5.33 -21.07 7.13
CA ASP A 35 -5.67 -19.64 7.14
C ASP A 35 -5.96 -19.07 5.74
N GLN A 36 -6.36 -19.92 4.78
CA GLN A 36 -6.57 -19.49 3.38
C GLN A 36 -7.54 -18.32 3.22
N LEU A 37 -8.64 -18.28 3.99
CA LEU A 37 -9.60 -17.17 3.95
C LEU A 37 -8.97 -15.86 4.46
N GLN A 38 -8.18 -15.94 5.54
CA GLN A 38 -7.48 -14.78 6.08
C GLN A 38 -6.40 -14.30 5.10
N LEU A 39 -5.66 -15.23 4.48
CA LEU A 39 -4.68 -14.93 3.45
C LEU A 39 -5.32 -14.22 2.25
N GLN A 40 -6.49 -14.68 1.79
CA GLN A 40 -7.23 -14.02 0.71
C GLN A 40 -7.64 -12.58 1.09
N ARG A 41 -8.15 -12.37 2.31
CA ARG A 41 -8.52 -11.04 2.82
C ARG A 41 -7.31 -10.10 2.88
N LEU A 42 -6.18 -10.58 3.37
CA LEU A 42 -4.94 -9.80 3.46
C LEU A 42 -4.40 -9.45 2.08
N LYS A 43 -4.41 -10.40 1.12
CA LYS A 43 -4.01 -10.14 -0.26
C LYS A 43 -4.91 -9.10 -0.93
N LYS A 44 -6.22 -9.16 -0.70
CA LYS A 44 -7.17 -8.13 -1.17
C LYS A 44 -6.86 -6.76 -0.58
N ARG A 45 -6.59 -6.66 0.72
CA ARG A 45 -6.20 -5.41 1.37
C ARG A 45 -4.88 -4.86 0.81
N LYS A 46 -3.88 -5.74 0.60
CA LYS A 46 -2.60 -5.37 -0.03
C LYS A 46 -2.80 -4.81 -1.43
N LEU A 47 -3.70 -5.39 -2.23
CA LEU A 47 -4.04 -4.87 -3.56
C LEU A 47 -4.64 -3.47 -3.49
N LEU A 48 -5.61 -3.24 -2.60
CA LEU A 48 -6.22 -1.92 -2.40
C LEU A 48 -5.19 -0.86 -1.99
N LEU A 49 -4.27 -1.19 -1.08
CA LEU A 49 -3.19 -0.27 -0.70
C LEU A 49 -2.28 0.05 -1.89
N LYS A 50 -1.94 -0.95 -2.72
CA LYS A 50 -1.14 -0.74 -3.93
C LYS A 50 -1.86 0.22 -4.89
N ASP A 51 -3.16 0.03 -5.10
CA ASP A 51 -3.96 0.88 -5.99
C ASP A 51 -4.03 2.32 -5.45
N GLU A 52 -4.21 2.50 -4.13
CA GLU A 52 -4.21 3.81 -3.47
C GLU A 52 -2.84 4.50 -3.56
N ILE A 53 -1.74 3.76 -3.36
CA ILE A 53 -0.37 4.24 -3.55
C ILE A 53 -0.18 4.73 -4.99
N SER A 54 -0.54 3.92 -5.99
CA SER A 54 -0.40 4.30 -7.40
C SER A 54 -1.27 5.48 -7.81
N TRP A 55 -2.46 5.61 -7.21
CA TRP A 55 -3.33 6.77 -7.43
C TRP A 55 -2.73 8.05 -6.82
N LEU A 56 -2.21 7.99 -5.59
CA LEU A 56 -1.54 9.13 -4.95
C LEU A 56 -0.24 9.50 -5.66
N GLU A 57 0.53 8.53 -6.13
CA GLU A 57 1.71 8.74 -6.96
C GLU A 57 1.34 9.45 -8.26
N SER A 58 0.33 8.97 -8.98
CA SER A 58 -0.15 9.61 -10.20
C SER A 58 -0.59 11.07 -9.97
N ARG A 59 -1.18 11.36 -8.80
CA ARG A 59 -1.60 12.72 -8.43
C ARG A 59 -0.42 13.63 -8.03
N LEU A 60 0.68 13.05 -7.55
CA LEU A 60 1.95 13.72 -7.30
C LEU A 60 2.82 13.88 -8.57
N ILE A 61 2.51 13.13 -9.63
CA ILE A 61 3.12 13.23 -10.96
C ILE A 61 2.21 14.04 -11.92
N PRO A 62 1.94 15.35 -11.72
CA PRO A 62 1.52 16.19 -12.86
C PRO A 62 2.66 16.49 -13.84
N ASP A 63 3.94 16.31 -13.45
CA ASP A 63 5.09 16.93 -14.15
C ASP A 63 6.11 15.96 -14.78
N ASN A 64 5.91 14.64 -14.75
CA ASN A 64 7.01 13.71 -15.12
C ASN A 64 6.65 12.57 -16.07
N ILE A 65 5.56 12.68 -16.82
CA ILE A 65 5.29 11.83 -17.98
C ILE A 65 4.95 12.73 -19.16
N ALA A 66 6.01 13.23 -19.82
CA ALA A 66 6.02 13.68 -21.21
C ALA A 66 6.67 12.58 -22.06
#